data_AF-A0A7M1ILE6-F1
#
_entry.id   AF-A0A7M1ILE6-F1
#
_cell.length_a   1.000
_cell.length_b   1.000
_cell.length_c   1.000
_cell.angle_alpha   90.00
_cell.angle_beta   90.00
_cell.angle_gamma   90.00
#
_symmetry.space_group_name_H-M   'P 1'
#
loop_
_entity.id
_entity.type
_entity.pdbx_description
1 polymer ?
#
loop_
_entity_poly.entity_id
_entity_poly.type
_entity_poly.pdbx_seq_one_letter_code
_entity_poly.pdbx_strand_id
1 'polypeptide(L)'
;SLVVCERSLTGNQSGPNTSSAQHFVRAQMLPSGYLIRPCEGGGCIIHIVDHMDLEPWSVPEVIRPLYESSAVLAQKMTITALRHLRQVAQEVSGEVVLGWGRQPAALRAFSQRLCRGFNDAVNGFVDDGWSLLGSDGVEDVIIAINSSPSKYLGSQLASSDGLSALNGGILCAKASMLLQNVPPALLVRFLREHRSEWADCNVDAYSSATMKANAYNVPGSLGGITGSQIILPLAHTVEHEEFLEVIKLEGHGLTHEEALLSKDMFLLQLCSGIDEHAAGFSAQLVFAPIDASFADDAPLLPSGFRVIPLESGSDASPPNRTLDLASALEVG
;
A
#
# COMPACT_ATOMS: atom_id res chain seq x y z
N SER A 1 -15.41 -4.07 32.34
CA SER A 1 -14.73 -4.86 31.30
C SER A 1 -15.55 -4.82 30.02
N LEU A 2 -14.91 -4.79 28.86
CA LEU A 2 -15.58 -4.87 27.55
C LEU A 2 -15.17 -6.18 26.89
N VAL A 3 -16.14 -6.88 26.29
CA VAL A 3 -15.91 -8.10 25.51
C VAL A 3 -16.47 -7.87 24.13
N VAL A 4 -15.67 -8.18 23.12
CA VAL A 4 -16.09 -8.23 21.73
C VAL A 4 -15.80 -9.62 21.23
N CYS A 5 -16.81 -10.26 20.66
CA CYS A 5 -16.72 -11.62 20.13
C CYS A 5 -16.96 -11.59 18.63
N GLU A 6 -16.13 -12.31 17.90
CA GLU A 6 -16.16 -12.40 16.46
C GLU A 6 -16.19 -13.87 16.03
N ARG A 7 -17.00 -14.16 15.02
CA ARG A 7 -17.00 -15.45 14.33
C ARG A 7 -17.58 -15.30 12.94
N SER A 8 -17.13 -16.12 12.01
CA SER A 8 -17.76 -16.23 10.71
C SER A 8 -19.12 -16.90 10.82
N LEU A 9 -20.14 -16.28 10.22
CA LEU A 9 -21.45 -16.88 10.07
C LEU A 9 -21.40 -17.84 8.87
N THR A 10 -21.71 -19.12 9.10
CA THR A 10 -21.92 -20.11 8.06
C THR A 10 -23.34 -19.94 7.50
N GLY A 11 -23.47 -19.79 6.19
CA GLY A 11 -24.71 -19.46 5.51
C GLY A 11 -25.70 -20.63 5.46
N ASN A 12 -26.33 -20.96 6.59
CA ASN A 12 -27.50 -21.87 6.60
C ASN A 12 -28.84 -21.14 6.87
N GLN A 13 -28.84 -19.80 6.92
CA GLN A 13 -30.08 -19.00 7.05
C GLN A 13 -30.25 -17.90 5.99
N SER A 14 -29.32 -17.73 5.05
CA SER A 14 -29.47 -16.76 3.95
C SER A 14 -28.62 -17.12 2.74
N GLY A 15 -29.25 -17.74 1.73
CA GLY A 15 -28.82 -17.73 0.32
C GLY A 15 -27.46 -18.37 -0.04
N PRO A 16 -27.22 -18.66 -1.34
CA PRO A 16 -25.94 -19.17 -1.80
C PRO A 16 -24.86 -18.13 -1.47
N ASN A 17 -23.75 -18.58 -0.88
CA ASN A 17 -22.49 -17.87 -0.67
C ASN A 17 -22.58 -16.38 -1.04
N THR A 18 -22.81 -15.50 -0.07
CA THR A 18 -22.70 -14.04 -0.24
C THR A 18 -21.45 -13.78 -1.07
N SER A 19 -21.66 -13.40 -2.32
CA SER A 19 -20.73 -13.37 -3.44
C SER A 19 -19.26 -13.53 -3.03
N SER A 20 -18.65 -14.68 -3.29
CA SER A 20 -17.20 -14.73 -3.43
C SER A 20 -16.85 -13.70 -4.51
N ALA A 21 -16.34 -12.54 -4.11
CA ALA A 21 -15.76 -11.60 -5.06
C ALA A 21 -14.74 -12.42 -5.88
N GLN A 22 -14.78 -12.33 -7.20
CA GLN A 22 -14.19 -13.32 -8.13
C GLN A 22 -12.69 -13.61 -7.90
N HIS A 23 -12.00 -12.78 -7.11
CA HIS A 23 -10.57 -12.88 -6.78
C HIS A 23 -10.26 -13.02 -5.28
N PHE A 24 -11.28 -13.23 -4.43
CA PHE A 24 -11.10 -13.33 -2.98
C PHE A 24 -11.58 -14.67 -2.46
N VAL A 25 -10.72 -15.35 -1.71
CA VAL A 25 -11.10 -16.50 -0.88
C VAL A 25 -11.53 -15.99 0.49
N ARG A 26 -12.71 -16.42 0.93
CA ARG A 26 -13.21 -16.08 2.26
C ARG A 26 -12.56 -16.99 3.30
N ALA A 27 -11.68 -16.44 4.13
CA ALA A 27 -11.20 -17.12 5.33
C ALA A 27 -12.34 -17.35 6.34
N GLN A 28 -12.23 -18.42 7.13
CA GLN A 28 -13.17 -18.72 8.21
C GLN A 28 -12.61 -18.23 9.55
N MET A 29 -13.32 -17.30 10.17
CA MET A 29 -13.08 -16.92 11.56
C MET A 29 -13.80 -17.88 12.51
N LEU A 30 -13.04 -18.64 13.29
CA LEU A 30 -13.55 -19.42 14.42
C LEU A 30 -13.80 -18.50 15.62
N PRO A 31 -14.43 -18.96 16.72
CA PRO A 31 -14.72 -18.10 17.88
C PRO A 31 -13.47 -17.34 18.36
N SER A 32 -13.47 -16.04 18.10
CA SER A 32 -12.34 -15.12 18.27
C SER A 32 -12.85 -13.83 18.95
N GLY A 33 -11.95 -12.89 19.22
CA GLY A 33 -12.29 -11.58 19.74
C GLY A 33 -11.36 -11.12 20.86
N TYR A 34 -11.83 -10.16 21.65
CA TYR A 34 -11.01 -9.53 22.68
C TYR A 34 -11.77 -9.18 23.95
N LEU A 35 -11.06 -9.31 25.08
CA LEU A 35 -11.51 -8.91 26.41
C LEU A 35 -10.61 -7.79 26.93
N ILE A 36 -11.21 -6.62 27.17
CA ILE A 36 -10.55 -5.45 27.75
C ILE A 36 -10.95 -5.35 29.22
N ARG A 37 -9.98 -5.49 30.11
CA ARG A 37 -10.16 -5.34 31.56
C ARG A 37 -9.47 -4.07 32.04
N PRO A 38 -10.19 -3.14 32.68
CA PRO A 38 -9.55 -2.00 33.32
C PRO A 38 -8.68 -2.49 34.48
N CYS A 39 -7.58 -1.79 34.73
CA CYS A 39 -6.68 -2.04 35.85
C CYS A 39 -6.69 -0.85 36.81
N GLU A 40 -6.42 -1.14 38.09
CA GLU A 40 -6.12 -0.09 39.06
C GLU A 40 -4.87 0.68 38.57
N GLY A 41 -4.94 2.01 38.56
CA GLY A 41 -3.89 2.87 38.01
C GLY A 41 -4.12 3.39 36.58
N GLY A 42 -5.33 3.22 36.01
CA GLY A 42 -5.74 3.88 34.76
C GLY A 42 -5.34 3.17 33.46
N GLY A 43 -4.69 2.00 33.57
CA GLY A 43 -4.37 1.13 32.43
C GLY A 43 -5.46 0.10 32.14
N CYS A 44 -5.20 -0.75 31.14
CA CYS A 44 -6.02 -1.93 30.87
C CYS A 44 -5.17 -3.13 30.46
N ILE A 45 -5.69 -4.34 30.69
CA ILE A 45 -5.18 -5.58 30.12
C ILE A 45 -6.12 -6.00 29.00
N ILE A 46 -5.56 -6.21 27.82
CA ILE A 46 -6.27 -6.69 26.64
C ILE A 46 -5.90 -8.15 26.41
N HIS A 47 -6.88 -9.03 26.40
CA HIS A 47 -6.74 -10.44 25.99
C HIS A 47 -7.28 -10.56 24.58
N ILE A 48 -6.47 -11.05 23.63
CA ILE A 48 -6.86 -11.22 22.23
C ILE A 48 -6.82 -12.72 21.90
N VAL A 49 -7.86 -13.20 21.24
CA VAL A 49 -7.98 -14.57 20.74
C VAL A 49 -8.30 -14.47 19.26
N ASP A 50 -7.32 -14.76 18.41
CA ASP A 50 -7.48 -14.79 16.96
C ASP A 50 -7.36 -16.23 16.47
N HIS A 51 -8.47 -16.79 16.01
CA HIS A 51 -8.49 -18.15 15.47
C HIS A 51 -9.09 -18.15 14.06
N MET A 52 -8.20 -18.24 13.08
CA MET A 52 -8.51 -18.20 11.66
C MET A 52 -8.17 -19.52 10.98
N ASP A 53 -9.05 -19.96 10.09
CA ASP A 53 -8.75 -20.92 9.04
C ASP A 53 -8.69 -20.18 7.70
N LEU A 54 -7.51 -20.22 7.08
CA LEU A 54 -7.20 -19.51 5.84
C LEU A 54 -7.40 -20.37 4.59
N GLU A 55 -7.71 -21.66 4.76
CA GLU A 55 -7.78 -22.63 3.67
C GLU A 55 -6.61 -22.48 2.66
N PRO A 56 -5.33 -22.57 3.08
CA PRO A 56 -4.17 -22.26 2.22
C PRO A 56 -4.10 -23.11 0.94
N TRP A 57 -4.77 -24.25 0.90
CA TRP A 57 -4.87 -25.11 -0.29
C TRP A 57 -5.76 -24.54 -1.39
N SER A 58 -6.60 -23.53 -1.08
CA SER A 58 -7.47 -22.83 -2.02
C SER A 58 -6.75 -21.78 -2.87
N VAL A 59 -5.52 -21.41 -2.50
CA VAL A 59 -4.73 -20.39 -3.20
C VAL A 59 -3.59 -21.03 -4.04
N PRO A 60 -3.11 -20.35 -5.10
CA PRO A 60 -1.98 -20.81 -5.90
C PRO A 60 -0.72 -21.11 -5.06
N GLU A 61 0.04 -22.13 -5.48
CA GLU A 61 1.24 -22.62 -4.76
C GLU A 61 2.25 -21.53 -4.44
N VAL A 62 2.43 -20.58 -5.36
CA VAL A 62 3.46 -19.54 -5.23
C VAL A 62 3.17 -18.56 -4.10
N ILE A 63 1.88 -18.27 -3.80
CA ILE A 63 1.48 -17.38 -2.71
C ILE A 63 1.02 -18.13 -1.46
N ARG A 64 0.86 -19.45 -1.55
CA ARG A 64 0.43 -20.32 -0.44
C ARG A 64 1.20 -20.07 0.86
N PRO A 65 2.54 -19.86 0.88
CA PRO A 65 3.28 -19.65 2.12
C PRO A 65 2.76 -18.48 2.97
N LEU A 66 2.12 -17.47 2.36
CA LEU A 66 1.50 -16.35 3.08
C LEU A 66 0.32 -16.78 3.96
N TYR A 67 -0.28 -17.93 3.68
CA TYR A 67 -1.53 -18.41 4.27
C TYR A 67 -1.37 -19.74 5.03
N GLU A 68 -0.21 -20.39 4.96
CA GLU A 68 0.02 -21.70 5.60
C GLU A 68 -0.06 -21.62 7.13
N SER A 69 0.42 -20.52 7.71
CA SER A 69 0.41 -20.32 9.16
C SER A 69 -0.56 -19.21 9.56
N SER A 70 -1.80 -19.60 9.88
CA SER A 70 -2.80 -18.68 10.41
C SER A 70 -2.36 -18.05 11.74
N ALA A 71 -1.56 -18.75 12.55
CA ALA A 71 -0.99 -18.24 13.79
C ALA A 71 0.01 -17.10 13.54
N VAL A 72 0.89 -17.22 12.53
CA VAL A 72 1.84 -16.16 12.19
C VAL A 72 1.10 -14.93 11.64
N LEU A 73 0.10 -15.13 10.79
CA LEU A 73 -0.71 -14.02 10.27
C LEU A 73 -1.48 -13.31 11.38
N ALA A 74 -2.15 -14.06 12.25
CA ALA A 74 -2.85 -13.53 13.42
C ALA A 74 -1.91 -12.77 14.36
N GLN A 75 -0.74 -13.32 14.65
CA GLN A 75 0.27 -12.67 15.46
C GLN A 75 0.73 -11.35 14.83
N LYS A 76 1.04 -11.33 13.54
CA LYS A 76 1.44 -10.11 12.80
C LYS A 76 0.36 -9.03 12.92
N MET A 77 -0.90 -9.38 12.64
CA MET A 77 -2.04 -8.46 12.77
C MET A 77 -2.20 -7.92 14.20
N THR A 78 -2.18 -8.80 15.20
CA THR A 78 -2.33 -8.43 16.62
C THR A 78 -1.21 -7.50 17.08
N ILE A 79 0.05 -7.77 16.72
CA ILE A 79 1.19 -6.92 17.11
C ILE A 79 1.03 -5.51 16.51
N THR A 80 0.69 -5.41 15.23
CA THR A 80 0.46 -4.11 14.57
C THR A 80 -0.68 -3.33 15.24
N ALA A 81 -1.79 -4.00 15.58
CA ALA A 81 -2.91 -3.38 16.28
C ALA A 81 -2.51 -2.85 17.67
N LEU A 82 -1.75 -3.63 18.45
CA LEU A 82 -1.28 -3.23 19.78
C LEU A 82 -0.28 -2.07 19.72
N ARG A 83 0.62 -2.05 18.73
CA ARG A 83 1.52 -0.92 18.47
C ARG A 83 0.75 0.36 18.15
N HIS A 84 -0.28 0.26 17.31
CA HIS A 84 -1.14 1.38 16.98
C HIS A 84 -1.85 1.94 18.24
N LEU A 85 -2.43 1.07 19.07
CA LEU A 85 -3.07 1.49 20.32
C LEU A 85 -2.10 2.16 21.29
N ARG A 86 -0.86 1.64 21.41
CA ARG A 86 0.20 2.24 22.21
C ARG A 86 0.54 3.65 21.73
N GLN A 87 0.69 3.82 20.41
CA GLN A 87 0.96 5.12 19.81
C GLN A 87 -0.16 6.12 20.12
N VAL A 88 -1.42 5.74 19.92
CA VAL A 88 -2.57 6.60 20.23
C VAL A 88 -2.61 6.99 21.71
N ALA A 89 -2.35 6.06 22.62
CA ALA A 89 -2.31 6.34 24.05
C ALA A 89 -1.22 7.35 24.43
N GLN A 90 -0.02 7.24 23.83
CA GLN A 90 1.09 8.17 24.05
C GLN A 90 0.80 9.58 23.51
N GLU A 91 0.16 9.67 22.34
CA GLU A 91 -0.29 10.94 21.76
C GLU A 91 -1.30 11.65 22.67
N VAL A 92 -2.28 10.90 23.21
CA VAL A 92 -3.30 11.45 24.14
C VAL A 92 -2.68 11.89 25.47
N SER A 93 -1.62 11.22 25.92
CA SER A 93 -0.90 11.58 27.14
C SER A 93 -0.03 12.85 26.98
N GLY A 94 0.10 13.39 25.76
CA GLY A 94 0.91 14.59 25.48
C GLY A 94 2.43 14.35 25.52
N GLU A 95 2.88 13.09 25.56
CA GLU A 95 4.31 12.73 25.66
C GLU A 95 5.05 12.86 24.32
N VAL A 96 4.31 13.00 23.21
CA VAL A 96 4.86 13.07 21.84
C VAL A 96 4.64 14.48 21.26
N VAL A 97 5.64 15.34 21.40
CA VAL A 97 5.72 16.62 20.67
C VAL A 97 6.47 16.37 19.36
N LEU A 98 5.75 16.15 18.26
CA LEU A 98 6.34 16.16 16.92
C LEU A 98 6.49 17.62 16.45
N GLY A 99 7.71 17.97 16.03
CA GLY A 99 8.24 19.33 15.96
C GLY A 99 7.72 20.26 14.84
N TRP A 100 6.56 20.00 14.24
CA TRP A 100 6.14 20.75 13.03
C TRP A 100 4.71 21.32 13.07
N GLY A 101 4.12 21.49 14.25
CA GLY A 101 2.90 22.29 14.44
C GLY A 101 1.57 21.65 13.99
N ARG A 102 1.61 20.50 13.28
CA ARG A 102 0.42 19.66 13.04
C ARG A 102 0.21 18.68 14.19
N GLN A 103 -1.05 18.46 14.57
CA GLN A 103 -1.40 17.51 15.63
C GLN A 103 -1.06 16.07 15.17
N PRO A 104 -0.50 15.21 16.04
CA PRO A 104 -0.22 13.81 15.72
C PRO A 104 -1.42 13.05 15.14
N ALA A 105 -2.63 13.37 15.61
CA ALA A 105 -3.88 12.83 15.09
C ALA A 105 -4.10 13.14 13.59
N ALA A 106 -3.75 14.34 13.13
CA ALA A 106 -3.87 14.72 11.72
C ALA A 106 -2.89 13.93 10.84
N LEU A 107 -1.64 13.76 11.30
CA LEU A 107 -0.64 12.97 10.59
C LEU A 107 -1.03 11.49 10.51
N ARG A 108 -1.59 10.92 11.58
CA ARG A 108 -2.17 9.57 11.51
C ARG A 108 -3.35 9.50 10.55
N ALA A 109 -4.23 10.51 10.53
CA ALA A 109 -5.35 10.54 9.60
C ALA A 109 -4.86 10.50 8.14
N PHE A 110 -3.79 11.24 7.81
CA PHE A 110 -3.16 11.16 6.50
C PHE A 110 -2.63 9.76 6.16
N SER A 111 -1.84 9.13 7.04
CA SER A 111 -1.34 7.76 6.82
C SER A 111 -2.47 6.76 6.62
N GLN A 112 -3.53 6.84 7.43
CA GLN A 112 -4.70 5.98 7.32
C GLN A 112 -5.44 6.19 6.00
N ARG A 113 -5.61 7.44 5.55
CA ARG A 113 -6.25 7.76 4.28
C ARG A 113 -5.44 7.28 3.08
N LEU A 114 -4.11 7.41 3.11
CA LEU A 114 -3.21 6.84 2.09
C LEU A 114 -3.33 5.32 2.02
N CYS A 115 -3.15 4.62 3.15
CA CYS A 115 -3.23 3.17 3.20
C CYS A 115 -4.60 2.65 2.77
N ARG A 116 -5.68 3.28 3.25
CA ARG A 116 -7.05 2.90 2.90
C ARG A 116 -7.31 3.08 1.41
N GLY A 117 -7.04 4.26 0.86
CA GLY A 117 -7.29 4.50 -0.56
C GLY A 117 -6.46 3.58 -1.46
N PHE A 118 -5.20 3.29 -1.08
CA PHE A 118 -4.35 2.36 -1.81
C PHE A 118 -4.92 0.93 -1.78
N ASN A 119 -5.34 0.47 -0.60
CA ASN A 119 -5.98 -0.84 -0.45
C ASN A 119 -7.30 -0.94 -1.20
N ASP A 120 -8.13 0.10 -1.16
CA ASP A 120 -9.41 0.12 -1.87
C ASP A 120 -9.20 -0.02 -3.38
N ALA A 121 -8.20 0.68 -3.94
CA ALA A 121 -7.82 0.59 -5.35
C ALA A 121 -7.23 -0.78 -5.72
N VAL A 122 -6.31 -1.32 -4.91
CA VAL A 122 -5.69 -2.64 -5.15
C VAL A 122 -6.72 -3.77 -5.07
N ASN A 123 -7.61 -3.72 -4.09
CA ASN A 123 -8.65 -4.74 -3.87
C ASN A 123 -9.73 -4.67 -4.95
N GLY A 124 -10.14 -3.48 -5.36
CA GLY A 124 -11.09 -3.28 -6.45
C GLY A 124 -12.47 -3.90 -6.19
N PHE A 125 -13.00 -3.78 -4.97
CA PHE A 125 -14.30 -4.34 -4.61
C PHE A 125 -15.44 -3.67 -5.40
N VAL A 126 -16.34 -4.50 -5.95
CA VAL A 126 -17.50 -4.03 -6.73
C VAL A 126 -18.46 -3.20 -5.86
N ASP A 127 -18.61 -3.54 -4.58
CA ASP A 127 -19.40 -2.78 -3.60
C ASP A 127 -18.83 -1.37 -3.35
N ASP A 128 -17.55 -1.16 -3.69
CA ASP A 128 -16.87 0.13 -3.64
C ASP A 128 -16.89 0.89 -4.97
N GLY A 129 -17.63 0.39 -5.96
CA GLY A 129 -17.85 1.04 -7.25
C GLY A 129 -16.76 0.73 -8.29
N TRP A 130 -15.84 -0.20 -7.98
CA TRP A 130 -14.83 -0.66 -8.91
C TRP A 130 -15.40 -1.67 -9.90
N SER A 131 -14.98 -1.55 -11.15
CA SER A 131 -15.32 -2.48 -12.22
C SER A 131 -14.10 -2.75 -13.09
N LEU A 132 -13.94 -4.00 -13.52
CA LEU A 132 -12.83 -4.40 -14.39
C LEU A 132 -13.09 -3.90 -15.81
N LEU A 133 -12.15 -3.13 -16.38
CA LEU A 133 -12.26 -2.61 -17.75
C LEU A 133 -11.70 -3.61 -18.78
N GLY A 134 -10.70 -4.38 -18.40
CA GLY A 134 -10.10 -5.44 -19.20
C GLY A 134 -8.81 -5.99 -18.59
N SER A 135 -8.50 -7.23 -18.94
CA SER A 135 -7.19 -7.86 -18.77
C SER A 135 -6.91 -8.54 -20.12
N ASP A 136 -5.74 -8.33 -20.72
CA ASP A 136 -5.46 -8.86 -22.06
C ASP A 136 -5.26 -10.40 -22.08
N GLY A 137 -5.34 -11.04 -20.92
CA GLY A 137 -5.19 -12.49 -20.75
C GLY A 137 -3.75 -12.99 -20.91
N VAL A 138 -2.80 -12.11 -21.21
CA VAL A 138 -1.39 -12.42 -21.50
C VAL A 138 -0.44 -11.76 -20.50
N GLU A 139 -0.80 -10.64 -19.85
CA GLU A 139 0.15 -9.90 -19.02
C GLU A 139 -0.35 -9.53 -17.62
N ASP A 140 0.60 -9.45 -16.68
CA ASP A 140 0.50 -9.23 -15.23
C ASP A 140 -0.16 -7.91 -14.79
N VAL A 141 -0.91 -7.24 -15.68
CA VAL A 141 -1.54 -5.93 -15.47
C VAL A 141 -3.06 -6.04 -15.53
N ILE A 142 -3.72 -5.49 -14.52
CA ILE A 142 -5.18 -5.43 -14.41
C ILE A 142 -5.59 -3.95 -14.35
N ILE A 143 -6.56 -3.56 -15.19
CA ILE A 143 -7.11 -2.21 -15.22
C ILE A 143 -8.55 -2.21 -14.70
N ALA A 144 -8.78 -1.48 -13.61
CA ALA A 144 -10.09 -1.27 -13.02
C ALA A 144 -10.47 0.21 -13.02
N ILE A 145 -11.75 0.50 -13.15
CA ILE A 145 -12.32 1.85 -13.08
C ILE A 145 -13.30 1.95 -11.92
N ASN A 146 -13.16 2.98 -11.12
CA ASN A 146 -14.17 3.39 -10.14
C ASN A 146 -15.01 4.52 -10.74
N SER A 147 -16.24 4.20 -11.09
CA SER A 147 -17.19 5.17 -11.67
C SER A 147 -18.08 5.83 -10.61
N SER A 148 -17.87 5.56 -9.32
CA SER A 148 -18.65 6.14 -8.23
C SER A 148 -17.97 7.43 -7.71
N PRO A 149 -18.44 8.63 -8.09
CA PRO A 149 -17.76 9.87 -7.70
C PRO A 149 -17.92 10.10 -6.20
N SER A 150 -19.04 9.67 -5.62
CA SER A 150 -19.52 10.03 -4.28
C SER A 150 -18.70 9.50 -3.10
N LYS A 151 -17.82 8.50 -3.29
CA LYS A 151 -16.94 8.00 -2.22
C LYS A 151 -15.62 8.79 -2.08
N TYR A 152 -15.29 9.62 -3.08
CA TYR A 152 -14.06 10.44 -3.12
C TYR A 152 -14.33 11.95 -3.34
N LEU A 153 -15.61 12.34 -3.54
CA LEU A 153 -16.01 13.72 -3.86
C LEU A 153 -16.08 14.65 -2.64
N GLY A 154 -14.93 15.11 -2.18
CA GLY A 154 -14.75 16.53 -1.85
C GLY A 154 -14.24 17.33 -3.07
N SER A 155 -13.99 16.65 -4.18
CA SER A 155 -13.29 17.17 -5.36
C SER A 155 -14.27 17.66 -6.42
N GLN A 156 -14.72 18.91 -6.33
CA GLN A 156 -14.70 19.70 -7.56
C GLN A 156 -13.24 20.07 -7.77
N LEU A 157 -12.54 19.32 -8.62
CA LEU A 157 -11.39 19.89 -9.32
C LEU A 157 -11.96 21.05 -10.13
N ALA A 158 -11.98 22.24 -9.53
CA ALA A 158 -11.99 23.48 -10.29
C ALA A 158 -10.63 23.53 -10.98
N SER A 159 -10.45 22.75 -12.05
CA SER A 159 -9.45 23.05 -13.04
C SER A 159 -9.84 24.42 -13.60
N SER A 160 -9.05 25.44 -13.26
CA SER A 160 -9.17 26.78 -13.81
C SER A 160 -8.96 26.84 -15.33
N ASP A 161 -8.68 25.70 -15.98
CA ASP A 161 -8.62 25.54 -17.42
C ASP A 161 -9.67 24.54 -17.92
N GLY A 162 -10.80 25.07 -18.39
CA GLY A 162 -11.58 24.61 -19.57
C GLY A 162 -12.03 23.14 -19.75
N LEU A 163 -11.59 22.19 -18.93
CA LEU A 163 -12.00 20.80 -19.01
C LEU A 163 -13.32 20.64 -18.26
N SER A 164 -14.41 20.88 -18.98
CA SER A 164 -15.75 20.52 -18.51
C SER A 164 -15.74 19.07 -18.01
N ALA A 165 -16.20 18.89 -16.77
CA ALA A 165 -16.38 17.65 -16.06
C ALA A 165 -17.19 16.63 -16.88
N LEU A 166 -16.51 15.86 -17.73
CA LEU A 166 -17.02 14.59 -18.24
C LEU A 166 -16.92 13.60 -17.09
N ASN A 167 -18.06 13.17 -16.52
CA ASN A 167 -18.24 12.00 -15.64
C ASN A 167 -16.92 11.32 -15.22
N GLY A 168 -16.19 11.95 -14.29
CA GLY A 168 -14.84 11.53 -13.92
C GLY A 168 -14.88 10.24 -13.10
N GLY A 169 -14.13 9.23 -13.54
CA GLY A 169 -13.86 8.00 -12.77
C GLY A 169 -12.39 7.92 -12.38
N ILE A 170 -12.09 7.15 -11.34
CA ILE A 170 -10.70 6.85 -10.95
C ILE A 170 -10.27 5.60 -11.71
N LEU A 171 -9.14 5.67 -12.42
CA LEU A 171 -8.52 4.49 -13.04
C LEU A 171 -7.46 3.92 -12.09
N CYS A 172 -7.46 2.61 -11.92
CA CYS A 172 -6.40 1.88 -11.23
C CYS A 172 -5.81 0.86 -12.21
N ALA A 173 -4.53 1.03 -12.54
CA ALA A 173 -3.73 0.00 -13.15
C ALA A 173 -2.90 -0.66 -12.05
N LYS A 174 -3.04 -1.97 -11.87
CA LYS A 174 -2.25 -2.75 -10.92
C LYS A 174 -1.43 -3.77 -11.68
N ALA A 175 -0.16 -3.89 -11.31
CA ALA A 175 0.75 -4.88 -11.83
C ALA A 175 1.35 -5.70 -10.68
N SER A 176 1.58 -6.99 -10.91
CA SER A 176 2.24 -7.86 -9.92
C SER A 176 3.38 -8.62 -10.56
N MET A 177 4.53 -8.65 -9.91
CA MET A 177 5.70 -9.41 -10.39
C MET A 177 6.30 -10.20 -9.25
N LEU A 178 6.75 -11.43 -9.56
CA LEU A 178 7.52 -12.26 -8.64
C LEU A 178 9.00 -11.95 -8.78
N LEU A 179 9.62 -11.51 -7.69
CA LEU A 179 11.04 -11.21 -7.62
C LEU A 179 11.75 -12.27 -6.75
N GLN A 180 12.86 -12.80 -7.25
CA GLN A 180 13.66 -13.77 -6.52
C GLN A 180 14.79 -13.08 -5.77
N ASN A 181 14.99 -13.44 -4.49
CA ASN A 181 16.11 -12.98 -3.67
C ASN A 181 16.20 -11.46 -3.48
N VAL A 182 15.06 -10.77 -3.45
CA VAL A 182 15.00 -9.32 -3.20
C VAL A 182 14.40 -9.04 -1.83
N PRO A 183 15.18 -8.55 -0.86
CA PRO A 183 14.65 -8.11 0.43
C PRO A 183 13.66 -6.94 0.26
N PRO A 184 12.46 -7.00 0.86
CA PRO A 184 11.44 -5.95 0.71
C PRO A 184 11.92 -4.54 1.05
N ALA A 185 12.64 -4.40 2.17
CA ALA A 185 13.17 -3.11 2.63
C ALA A 185 14.16 -2.49 1.62
N LEU A 186 15.03 -3.31 1.01
CA LEU A 186 15.99 -2.84 0.01
C LEU A 186 15.30 -2.32 -1.25
N LEU A 187 14.26 -3.01 -1.73
CA LEU A 187 13.51 -2.58 -2.91
C LEU A 187 12.75 -1.28 -2.64
N VAL A 188 12.10 -1.16 -1.49
CA VAL A 188 11.42 0.09 -1.11
C VAL A 188 12.43 1.24 -0.97
N ARG A 189 13.61 0.99 -0.41
CA ARG A 189 14.68 1.99 -0.35
C ARG A 189 15.15 2.40 -1.75
N PHE A 190 15.36 1.45 -2.64
CA PHE A 190 15.71 1.72 -4.05
C PHE A 190 14.64 2.57 -4.75
N LEU A 191 13.37 2.19 -4.65
CA LEU A 191 12.26 2.95 -5.24
C LEU A 191 12.17 4.38 -4.68
N ARG A 192 12.47 4.55 -3.38
CA ARG A 192 12.54 5.85 -2.72
C ARG A 192 13.71 6.69 -3.23
N GLU A 193 14.86 6.09 -3.54
CA GLU A 193 16.03 6.81 -4.08
C GLU A 193 15.84 7.16 -5.57
N HIS A 194 15.08 6.34 -6.32
CA HIS A 194 14.84 6.47 -7.76
C HIS A 194 13.46 7.07 -8.12
N ARG A 195 12.93 7.97 -7.29
CA ARG A 195 11.58 8.57 -7.49
C ARG A 195 11.36 9.21 -8.84
N SER A 196 12.40 9.82 -9.42
CA SER A 196 12.30 10.48 -10.73
C SER A 196 11.93 9.53 -11.86
N GLU A 197 12.13 8.21 -11.71
CA GLU A 197 11.81 7.23 -12.74
C GLU A 197 10.31 6.90 -12.81
N TRP A 198 9.58 7.06 -11.72
CA TRP A 198 8.16 6.66 -11.63
C TRP A 198 7.22 7.79 -11.19
N ALA A 199 7.74 8.88 -10.61
CA ALA A 199 6.96 10.03 -10.18
C ALA A 199 6.96 11.18 -11.21
N ASP A 200 7.57 11.01 -12.38
CA ASP A 200 7.58 12.05 -13.43
C ASP A 200 6.21 12.14 -14.11
N CYS A 201 5.40 13.09 -13.67
CA CYS A 201 4.10 13.38 -14.27
C CYS A 201 4.18 14.19 -15.57
N ASN A 202 5.37 14.61 -16.04
CA ASN A 202 5.49 15.42 -17.27
C ASN A 202 5.13 14.66 -18.55
N VAL A 203 4.99 13.33 -18.48
CA VAL A 203 4.55 12.48 -19.61
C VAL A 203 3.11 12.83 -20.05
N ASP A 204 2.28 13.39 -19.16
CA ASP A 204 0.88 13.71 -19.47
C ASP A 204 0.68 15.02 -20.25
N ALA A 205 1.59 16.00 -20.14
CA ALA A 205 1.46 17.24 -20.92
C ALA A 205 1.69 16.99 -22.42
N TYR A 206 2.63 16.10 -22.77
CA TYR A 206 2.94 15.74 -24.15
C TYR A 206 1.93 14.72 -24.72
N SER A 207 1.50 13.75 -23.91
CA SER A 207 0.51 12.73 -24.33
C SER A 207 -0.89 13.32 -24.53
N SER A 208 -1.30 14.29 -23.69
CA SER A 208 -2.57 15.01 -23.87
C SER A 208 -2.58 15.95 -25.07
N ALA A 209 -1.43 16.52 -25.45
CA ALA A 209 -1.27 17.30 -26.69
C ALA A 209 -1.30 16.41 -27.94
N THR A 210 -0.74 15.19 -27.86
CA THR A 210 -0.68 14.25 -29.00
C THR A 210 -2.06 13.66 -29.35
N MET A 211 -2.97 13.54 -28.38
CA MET A 211 -4.38 13.17 -28.66
C MET A 211 -5.16 14.26 -29.42
N LYS A 212 -4.63 15.50 -29.51
CA LYS A 212 -5.23 16.61 -30.27
C LYS A 212 -4.57 16.88 -31.62
N ALA A 213 -3.42 16.25 -31.93
CA ALA A 213 -2.69 16.51 -33.16
C ALA A 213 -2.49 15.21 -33.96
N ASN A 214 -2.85 15.26 -35.24
CA ASN A 214 -2.68 14.18 -36.21
C ASN A 214 -1.27 13.57 -36.16
N ALA A 215 -1.23 12.27 -36.46
CA ALA A 215 -0.07 11.40 -36.48
C ALA A 215 1.17 11.96 -37.20
N TYR A 216 2.31 11.37 -36.83
CA TYR A 216 3.66 11.51 -37.39
C TYR A 216 4.49 12.66 -36.82
N ASN A 217 5.21 12.36 -35.73
CA ASN A 217 6.69 12.31 -35.72
C ASN A 217 7.16 11.97 -34.30
N VAL A 218 7.94 10.89 -34.19
CA VAL A 218 8.68 10.55 -32.97
C VAL A 218 10.07 11.18 -33.07
N PRO A 219 10.44 12.03 -32.10
CA PRO A 219 11.76 11.99 -31.49
C PRO A 219 11.56 11.58 -30.01
N GLY A 220 12.14 10.51 -29.50
CA GLY A 220 13.58 10.37 -29.31
C GLY A 220 13.94 10.91 -27.93
N SER A 221 13.98 10.00 -26.93
CA SER A 221 14.58 10.10 -25.59
C SER A 221 15.07 11.50 -25.15
N LEU A 222 14.38 12.12 -24.19
CA LEU A 222 14.85 13.36 -23.54
C LEU A 222 14.88 13.20 -22.02
N GLY A 223 16.11 13.22 -21.49
CA GLY A 223 16.49 13.88 -20.24
C GLY A 223 15.87 13.36 -18.95
N GLY A 224 16.59 12.49 -18.24
CA GLY A 224 16.28 12.17 -16.86
C GLY A 224 16.25 13.42 -15.97
N ILE A 225 15.26 13.48 -15.07
CA ILE A 225 15.15 14.54 -14.07
C ILE A 225 16.37 14.50 -13.16
N THR A 226 17.33 15.41 -13.38
CA THR A 226 18.31 15.82 -12.37
C THR A 226 17.81 17.06 -11.63
N GLY A 227 16.56 17.03 -11.17
CA GLY A 227 15.93 18.11 -10.40
C GLY A 227 16.18 17.94 -8.90
N SER A 228 16.43 19.03 -8.19
CA SER A 228 16.52 19.07 -6.73
C SER A 228 15.22 18.57 -6.09
N GLN A 229 15.30 17.53 -5.27
CA GLN A 229 14.17 17.05 -4.46
C GLN A 229 14.31 17.61 -3.05
N ILE A 230 13.27 18.28 -2.54
CA ILE A 230 13.22 18.70 -1.13
C ILE A 230 12.31 17.74 -0.38
N ILE A 231 12.88 16.99 0.57
CA ILE A 231 12.15 16.06 1.43
C ILE A 231 11.90 16.72 2.78
N LEU A 232 10.64 16.79 3.17
CA LEU A 232 10.17 17.35 4.42
C LEU A 232 9.56 16.23 5.28
N PRO A 233 10.28 15.67 6.26
CA PRO A 233 9.72 14.64 7.14
C PRO A 233 8.61 15.22 8.02
N LEU A 234 7.46 14.54 8.09
CA LEU A 234 6.29 14.95 8.87
C LEU A 234 6.12 14.16 10.16
N ALA A 235 6.19 12.84 10.10
CA ALA A 235 6.00 11.96 11.25
C ALA A 235 6.82 10.68 11.13
N HIS A 236 7.20 10.15 12.27
CA HIS A 236 7.75 8.81 12.43
C HIS A 236 6.98 8.13 13.57
N THR A 237 6.69 6.84 13.40
CA THR A 237 6.17 6.01 14.49
C THR A 237 7.23 5.82 15.57
N VAL A 238 6.79 5.54 16.81
CA VAL A 238 7.68 5.43 17.99
C VAL A 238 8.73 4.32 17.83
N GLU A 239 8.42 3.29 17.05
CA GLU A 239 9.31 2.18 16.73
C GLU A 239 10.03 2.37 15.36
N HIS A 240 9.91 3.54 14.73
CA HIS A 240 10.49 3.90 13.42
C HIS A 240 10.11 2.95 12.26
N GLU A 241 9.05 2.16 12.41
CA GLU A 241 8.60 1.20 11.40
C GLU A 241 7.95 1.90 10.20
N GLU A 242 7.26 3.01 10.46
CA GLU A 242 6.60 3.84 9.45
C GLU A 242 6.96 5.32 9.59
N PHE A 243 7.10 5.99 8.45
CA PHE A 243 7.32 7.43 8.37
C PHE A 243 6.59 8.08 7.21
N LEU A 244 6.16 9.33 7.44
CA LEU A 244 5.38 10.14 6.52
C LEU A 244 6.21 11.39 6.16
N GLU A 245 6.34 11.69 4.87
CA GLU A 245 7.14 12.80 4.34
C GLU A 245 6.36 13.55 3.25
N VAL A 246 6.65 14.84 3.09
CA VAL A 246 6.26 15.62 1.91
C VAL A 246 7.47 15.78 1.01
N ILE A 247 7.30 15.47 -0.27
CA ILE A 247 8.35 15.56 -1.27
C ILE A 247 7.94 16.67 -2.24
N LYS A 248 8.79 17.68 -2.37
CA LYS A 248 8.69 18.68 -3.42
C LYS A 248 9.56 18.24 -4.60
N LEU A 249 8.92 18.07 -5.75
CA LEU A 249 9.54 17.81 -7.04
C LEU A 249 9.52 19.11 -7.84
N GLU A 250 10.69 19.65 -8.11
CA GLU A 250 10.84 20.88 -8.89
C GLU A 250 10.68 20.57 -10.38
N GLY A 251 9.75 21.25 -11.06
CA GLY A 251 9.64 21.21 -12.51
C GLY A 251 10.70 22.07 -13.16
N HIS A 252 11.34 21.59 -14.22
CA HIS A 252 12.17 22.43 -15.10
C HIS A 252 11.40 22.76 -16.36
N GLY A 253 10.96 24.01 -16.49
CA GLY A 253 10.45 24.54 -17.76
C GLY A 253 11.56 24.54 -18.80
N LEU A 254 11.41 23.73 -19.84
CA LEU A 254 12.28 23.80 -21.01
C LEU A 254 11.82 24.99 -21.86
N THR A 255 12.68 26.00 -21.99
CA THR A 255 12.59 27.15 -22.91
C THR A 255 11.74 28.36 -22.49
N HIS A 256 12.22 29.53 -22.92
CA HIS A 256 11.90 30.89 -22.46
C HIS A 256 10.47 31.37 -22.85
N GLU A 257 9.66 30.55 -23.52
CA GLU A 257 8.25 30.82 -23.84
C GLU A 257 7.25 29.90 -23.09
N GLU A 258 7.70 28.78 -22.52
CA GLU A 258 6.86 27.83 -21.76
C GLU A 258 7.02 27.99 -20.22
N ALA A 259 7.76 29.01 -19.80
CA ALA A 259 8.09 29.32 -18.40
C ALA A 259 6.87 29.61 -17.49
N LEU A 260 5.65 29.65 -18.04
CA LEU A 260 4.41 29.88 -17.29
C LEU A 260 3.78 28.60 -16.70
N LEU A 261 4.27 27.41 -17.06
CA LEU A 261 3.66 26.13 -16.65
C LEU A 261 4.56 25.24 -15.78
N SER A 262 5.74 25.71 -15.38
CA SER A 262 6.62 24.96 -14.47
C SER A 262 6.06 24.98 -13.05
N LYS A 263 5.04 24.16 -12.79
CA LYS A 263 4.40 24.06 -11.48
C LYS A 263 5.13 23.03 -10.64
N ASP A 264 5.59 23.47 -9.46
CA ASP A 264 6.11 22.56 -8.44
C ASP A 264 5.06 21.50 -8.10
N MET A 265 5.48 20.23 -8.04
CA MET A 265 4.63 19.12 -7.63
C MET A 265 4.98 18.69 -6.21
N PHE A 266 3.94 18.48 -5.40
CA PHE A 266 4.09 18.00 -4.02
C PHE A 266 3.46 16.62 -3.89
N LEU A 267 4.23 15.69 -3.31
CA LEU A 267 3.75 14.34 -2.98
C LEU A 267 3.76 14.17 -1.48
N LEU A 268 2.66 13.67 -0.92
CA LEU A 268 2.66 13.08 0.41
C LEU A 268 3.03 11.62 0.28
N GLN A 269 4.08 11.17 0.97
CA GLN A 269 4.61 9.81 0.89
C GLN A 269 4.64 9.14 2.27
N LEU A 270 4.08 7.93 2.35
CA LEU A 270 4.18 7.01 3.47
C LEU A 270 5.11 5.85 3.09
N CYS A 271 6.08 5.56 3.96
CA CYS A 271 6.94 4.39 3.85
C CYS A 271 6.80 3.53 5.11
N SER A 272 6.74 2.21 4.93
CA SER A 272 6.60 1.24 6.02
C SER A 272 7.44 -0.01 5.71
N GLY A 273 7.98 -0.65 6.75
CA GLY A 273 8.79 -1.86 6.63
C GLY A 273 10.21 -1.62 6.09
N ILE A 274 10.83 -0.49 6.45
CA ILE A 274 12.20 -0.14 6.05
C ILE A 274 13.29 -0.77 6.91
N ASP A 275 12.95 -1.37 8.05
CA ASP A 275 13.92 -2.04 8.92
C ASP A 275 14.28 -3.42 8.36
N GLU A 276 15.56 -3.60 8.01
CA GLU A 276 16.10 -4.86 7.49
C GLU A 276 16.11 -5.98 8.56
N HIS A 277 16.04 -5.64 9.85
CA HIS A 277 16.09 -6.61 10.95
C HIS A 277 14.71 -7.12 11.39
N ALA A 278 13.62 -6.50 10.94
CA ALA A 278 12.26 -6.93 11.22
C ALA A 278 11.88 -8.07 10.23
N ALA A 279 12.32 -9.29 10.54
CA ALA A 279 12.03 -10.47 9.72
C ALA A 279 10.51 -10.67 9.53
N GLY A 280 10.08 -10.75 8.26
CA GLY A 280 8.75 -11.23 7.88
C GLY A 280 7.66 -10.17 7.61
N PHE A 281 7.99 -8.88 7.57
CA PHE A 281 7.01 -7.84 7.27
C PHE A 281 7.01 -7.44 5.78
N SER A 282 5.83 -7.12 5.25
CA SER A 282 5.72 -6.47 3.95
C SER A 282 6.30 -5.06 4.03
N ALA A 283 7.04 -4.63 3.01
CA ALA A 283 7.46 -3.25 2.87
C ALA A 283 6.55 -2.54 1.86
N GLN A 284 6.24 -1.27 2.10
CA GLN A 284 5.43 -0.48 1.18
C GLN A 284 5.89 0.97 1.08
N LEU A 285 5.70 1.54 -0.11
CA LEU A 285 5.86 2.95 -0.42
C LEU A 285 4.57 3.42 -1.09
N VAL A 286 3.79 4.23 -0.39
CA VAL A 286 2.50 4.75 -0.85
C VAL A 286 2.60 6.27 -0.91
N PHE A 287 2.14 6.88 -1.99
CA PHE A 287 2.20 8.32 -2.18
C PHE A 287 0.94 8.85 -2.84
N ALA A 288 0.62 10.12 -2.61
CA ALA A 288 -0.46 10.82 -3.30
C ALA A 288 -0.04 12.26 -3.63
N PRO A 289 -0.49 12.80 -4.78
CA PRO A 289 -0.31 14.21 -5.07
C PRO A 289 -1.11 15.06 -4.07
N ILE A 290 -0.50 16.15 -3.62
CA ILE A 290 -1.12 17.13 -2.73
C ILE A 290 -0.96 18.52 -3.33
N ASP A 291 -1.90 19.41 -3.00
CA ASP A 291 -1.76 20.83 -3.32
C ASP A 291 -0.79 21.52 -2.34
N ALA A 292 -0.23 22.65 -2.75
CA ALA A 292 0.66 23.47 -1.93
C ALA A 292 -0.02 23.95 -0.63
N SER A 293 -1.36 24.06 -0.61
CA SER A 293 -2.13 24.38 0.59
C SER A 293 -2.10 23.27 1.65
N PHE A 294 -1.81 22.02 1.26
CA PHE A 294 -1.74 20.83 2.10
C PHE A 294 -2.85 20.76 3.16
N ALA A 295 -4.11 20.93 2.74
CA ALA A 295 -5.26 20.92 3.63
C ALA A 295 -5.59 19.52 4.18
N ASP A 296 -6.04 19.45 5.44
CA ASP A 296 -6.31 18.17 6.14
C ASP A 296 -7.40 17.33 5.48
N ASP A 297 -8.41 17.97 4.90
CA ASP A 297 -9.56 17.30 4.28
C ASP A 297 -9.42 17.14 2.76
N ALA A 298 -8.29 17.53 2.17
CA ALA A 298 -8.07 17.40 0.73
C ALA A 298 -8.12 15.92 0.32
N PRO A 299 -8.84 15.55 -0.75
CA PRO A 299 -8.92 14.16 -1.22
C PRO A 299 -7.53 13.68 -1.67
N LEU A 300 -7.19 12.44 -1.31
CA LEU A 300 -5.94 11.80 -1.70
C LEU A 300 -6.26 10.71 -2.74
N LEU A 301 -5.54 10.71 -3.85
CA LEU A 301 -5.47 9.60 -4.79
C LEU A 301 -4.13 8.87 -4.58
N PRO A 302 -4.09 7.84 -3.73
CA PRO A 302 -2.85 7.13 -3.45
C PRO A 302 -2.49 6.14 -4.56
N SER A 303 -1.20 6.15 -4.92
CA SER A 303 -0.50 5.19 -5.75
C SER A 303 0.68 4.62 -4.96
N GLY A 304 1.26 3.51 -5.39
CA GLY A 304 2.37 2.97 -4.63
C GLY A 304 2.80 1.56 -4.99
N PHE A 305 3.76 1.09 -4.20
CA PHE A 305 4.38 -0.22 -4.30
C PHE A 305 4.20 -0.96 -2.98
N ARG A 306 3.84 -2.24 -3.06
CA ARG A 306 3.80 -3.14 -1.92
C ARG A 306 4.62 -4.38 -2.25
N VAL A 307 5.59 -4.67 -1.41
CA VAL A 307 6.47 -5.83 -1.54
C VAL A 307 6.15 -6.77 -0.40
N ILE A 308 5.66 -7.97 -0.74
CA ILE A 308 5.26 -8.99 0.23
C ILE A 308 6.28 -10.12 0.15
N PRO A 309 7.05 -10.40 1.21
CA PRO A 309 7.96 -11.54 1.20
C PRO A 309 7.14 -12.84 1.19
N LEU A 310 7.37 -13.66 0.18
CA LEU A 310 6.90 -15.04 0.13
C LEU A 310 7.97 -15.85 0.88
N GLU A 311 7.86 -15.95 2.21
CA GLU A 311 8.78 -16.77 3.01
C GLU A 311 8.72 -18.22 2.48
N SER A 312 9.73 -18.65 1.71
CA SER A 312 9.95 -20.09 1.50
C SER A 312 10.39 -20.65 2.83
N GLY A 313 9.70 -21.66 3.35
CA GLY A 313 9.98 -22.26 4.64
C GLY A 313 11.47 -22.37 4.92
N SER A 314 11.83 -22.05 6.16
CA SER A 314 13.13 -22.34 6.74
C SER A 314 13.51 -23.80 6.50
N ASP A 315 14.25 -24.06 5.43
CA ASP A 315 15.28 -25.09 5.46
C ASP A 315 16.54 -24.39 5.95
N ALA A 316 16.65 -24.33 7.28
CA ALA A 316 17.95 -24.44 7.93
C ALA A 316 18.54 -25.82 7.58
N SER A 317 18.92 -26.03 6.32
CA SER A 317 19.88 -27.05 5.97
C SER A 317 21.26 -26.50 6.33
N PRO A 318 22.05 -27.17 7.18
CA PRO A 318 23.43 -26.76 7.37
C PRO A 318 24.17 -26.89 6.02
N PRO A 319 25.19 -26.05 5.75
CA PRO A 319 26.00 -26.17 4.54
C PRO A 319 26.93 -27.37 4.68
N ASN A 320 26.38 -28.60 4.59
CA ASN A 320 27.11 -29.87 4.52
C ASN A 320 26.14 -31.01 4.17
N ARG A 321 25.65 -31.03 2.93
CA ARG A 321 25.31 -32.28 2.26
C ARG A 321 26.12 -32.35 0.98
N THR A 322 27.38 -32.69 1.17
CA THR A 322 28.21 -33.28 0.12
C THR A 322 27.39 -34.41 -0.51
N LEU A 323 27.11 -34.27 -1.80
CA LEU A 323 26.64 -35.34 -2.66
C LEU A 323 27.64 -36.50 -2.56
N ASP A 324 27.33 -37.51 -1.77
CA ASP A 324 28.07 -38.77 -1.80
C ASP A 324 27.53 -39.61 -2.97
N LEU A 325 28.08 -39.32 -4.15
CA LEU A 325 27.86 -40.03 -5.40
C LEU A 325 28.64 -41.36 -5.47
N ALA A 326 29.01 -41.97 -4.34
CA ALA A 326 29.75 -43.24 -4.31
C ALA A 326 29.01 -44.42 -3.62
N SER A 327 27.67 -44.37 -3.51
CA SER A 327 26.87 -45.54 -3.08
C SER A 327 26.32 -46.40 -4.23
N ALA A 328 26.76 -46.14 -5.47
CA ALA A 328 26.55 -47.04 -6.59
C ALA A 328 27.92 -47.45 -7.15
N LEU A 329 28.15 -48.77 -7.24
CA LEU A 329 29.40 -49.51 -7.56
C LEU A 329 30.20 -49.84 -6.27
N GLU A 330 30.34 -51.07 -5.80
CA GLU A 330 30.56 -52.33 -6.52
C GLU A 330 29.77 -53.52 -5.95
N VAL A 331 29.29 -54.33 -6.89
CA VAL A 331 28.97 -55.75 -6.73
C VAL A 331 30.30 -56.51 -6.81
N GLY A 332 30.58 -57.36 -5.82
CA GLY A 332 31.74 -58.26 -5.79
C GLY A 332 31.75 -59.11 -4.52
#